data_AF-A0A535B407-F1
#
_entry.id   AF-A0A535B407-F1
#
_cell.length_a   1.000
_cell.length_b   1.000
_cell.length_c   1.000
_cell.angle_alpha   90.00
_cell.angle_beta   90.00
_cell.angle_gamma   90.00
#
_symmetry.space_group_name_H-M   'P 1'
#
loop_
_entity.id
_entity.type
_entity.pdbx_description
1 polymer ?
#
loop_
_entity_poly.entity_id
_entity_poly.type
_entity_poly.pdbx_seq_one_letter_code
_entity_poly.pdbx_strand_id
1 'polypeptide(L)'
;MDTRTGLGWGGKLGHNGTASVSVTNIGGVPATAKAVVVNATVTEPTAAGYITVWPSNAPQPTASNLNFVPGQTVPNLVMVKVGTDGRVKIYNAAGQVHVVFDVVGYFE
;
A
#
# COMPACT_ATOMS: atom_id res chain seq x y z
N MET A 1 2.26 6.66 5.68
CA MET A 1 2.45 5.41 6.46
C MET A 1 3.85 4.91 6.20
N ASP A 2 4.52 4.37 7.22
CA ASP A 2 5.87 3.80 7.07
C ASP A 2 6.05 2.62 8.03
N THR A 3 6.21 1.41 7.49
CA THR A 3 6.29 0.21 8.33
C THR A 3 7.64 0.00 9.00
N ARG A 4 8.65 0.76 8.60
CA ARG A 4 9.98 0.76 9.25
C ARG A 4 9.93 1.46 10.60
N THR A 5 9.07 2.47 10.73
CA THR A 5 8.94 3.31 11.94
C THR A 5 7.68 3.01 12.76
N GLY A 6 6.81 2.12 12.26
CA GLY A 6 5.55 1.78 12.92
C GLY A 6 4.42 2.79 12.69
N LEU A 7 4.59 3.73 11.76
CA LEU A 7 3.56 4.72 11.44
C LEU A 7 2.43 4.09 10.63
N GLY A 8 1.29 3.85 11.30
CA GLY A 8 0.07 3.26 10.72
C GLY A 8 0.03 1.74 10.83
N TRP A 9 1.16 1.09 10.57
CA TRP A 9 1.39 -0.34 10.83
C TRP A 9 2.91 -0.56 10.96
N GLY A 10 3.35 -1.51 11.79
CA GLY A 10 4.78 -1.76 12.04
C GLY A 10 5.24 -3.16 11.65
N GLY A 11 6.46 -3.24 11.11
CA GLY A 11 7.11 -4.49 10.71
C GLY A 11 6.98 -4.81 9.22
N LYS A 12 7.62 -5.91 8.80
CA LYS A 12 7.56 -6.36 7.39
C LYS A 12 6.25 -7.10 7.11
N LEU A 13 5.75 -6.96 5.88
CA LEU A 13 4.55 -7.67 5.41
C LEU A 13 5.00 -9.03 4.96
N GLY A 14 4.55 -10.08 5.64
CA GLY A 14 4.95 -11.44 5.32
C GLY A 14 4.45 -11.92 3.96
N HIS A 15 4.89 -13.12 3.59
CA HIS A 15 4.44 -13.80 2.39
C HIS A 15 2.94 -14.09 2.47
N ASN A 16 2.23 -13.82 1.38
CA ASN A 16 0.77 -13.84 1.32
C ASN A 16 0.09 -12.91 2.35
N GLY A 17 0.85 -11.99 2.93
CA GLY A 17 0.36 -11.05 3.93
C GLY A 17 -0.52 -10.00 3.28
N THR A 18 -1.60 -9.64 3.96
CA THR A 18 -2.45 -8.50 3.61
C THR A 18 -2.49 -7.52 4.78
N ALA A 19 -2.45 -6.23 4.49
CA ALA A 19 -2.69 -5.17 5.47
C ALA A 19 -3.78 -4.22 4.97
N SER A 20 -4.50 -3.58 5.90
CA SER A 20 -5.47 -2.51 5.61
C SER A 20 -4.93 -1.19 6.15
N VAL A 21 -4.99 -0.14 5.33
CA VAL A 21 -4.36 1.15 5.59
C VAL A 21 -5.41 2.25 5.48
N SER A 22 -5.59 3.04 6.54
CA SER A 22 -6.40 4.25 6.50
C SER A 22 -5.73 5.31 5.64
N VAL A 23 -6.49 5.89 4.70
CA VAL A 23 -6.00 6.93 3.78
C VAL A 23 -6.83 8.20 3.80
N THR A 24 -8.02 8.18 4.38
CA THR A 24 -8.86 9.38 4.62
C THR A 24 -8.72 9.87 6.05
N ASN A 25 -9.03 11.15 6.29
CA ASN A 25 -8.88 11.83 7.59
C ASN A 25 -7.45 11.79 8.13
N ILE A 26 -6.47 11.65 7.24
CA ILE A 26 -5.04 11.59 7.55
C ILE A 26 -4.32 12.45 6.52
N GLY A 27 -3.34 13.25 6.96
CA GLY A 27 -2.45 13.99 6.06
C GLY A 27 -3.15 14.94 5.10
N GLY A 28 -4.32 15.49 5.47
CA GLY A 28 -5.09 16.42 4.64
C GLY A 28 -6.04 15.77 3.64
N VAL A 29 -6.12 14.43 3.57
CA VAL A 29 -7.10 13.75 2.71
C VAL A 29 -8.50 13.79 3.36
N PRO A 30 -9.52 14.35 2.69
CA PRO A 30 -10.88 14.42 3.22
C PRO A 30 -11.50 13.04 3.48
N ALA A 31 -12.46 12.97 4.40
CA ALA A 31 -13.31 11.78 4.60
C ALA A 31 -14.08 11.37 3.33
N THR A 32 -14.35 12.33 2.46
CA THR A 32 -15.17 12.21 1.24
C THR A 32 -14.42 11.68 0.04
N ALA A 33 -13.08 11.61 0.10
CA ALA A 33 -12.23 11.22 -1.02
C ALA A 33 -12.63 9.84 -1.60
N LYS A 34 -12.79 9.77 -2.92
CA LYS A 34 -13.18 8.56 -3.67
C LYS A 34 -11.97 7.78 -4.15
N ALA A 35 -10.84 8.44 -4.35
CA ALA A 35 -9.58 7.84 -4.73
C ALA A 35 -8.41 8.64 -4.16
N VAL A 36 -7.27 7.96 -3.96
CA VAL A 36 -6.00 8.56 -3.57
C VAL A 36 -4.93 8.22 -4.59
N VAL A 37 -3.97 9.13 -4.75
CA VAL A 37 -2.72 8.91 -5.49
C VAL A 37 -1.62 8.77 -4.45
N VAL A 38 -0.96 7.62 -4.47
CA VAL A 38 0.03 7.23 -3.47
C VAL A 38 1.34 6.88 -4.17
N ASN A 39 2.45 7.45 -3.70
CA ASN A 39 3.76 6.89 -4.01
C ASN A 39 3.98 5.67 -3.10
N ALA A 40 3.85 4.48 -3.66
CA ALA A 40 4.00 3.22 -2.94
C ALA A 40 5.44 2.71 -3.10
N THR A 41 6.16 2.61 -1.99
CA THR A 41 7.56 2.15 -1.98
C THR A 41 7.69 0.83 -1.25
N VAL A 42 8.28 -0.17 -1.90
CA VAL A 42 8.77 -1.39 -1.26
C VAL A 42 10.24 -1.21 -0.93
N THR A 43 10.66 -1.62 0.26
CA THR A 43 12.07 -1.61 0.68
C THR A 43 12.43 -2.85 1.49
N GLU A 44 13.69 -3.25 1.40
CA GLU A 44 14.27 -4.44 2.02
C GLU A 44 13.48 -5.76 1.80
N PRO A 45 13.03 -6.05 0.56
CA PRO A 45 12.38 -7.32 0.26
C PRO A 45 13.34 -8.49 0.44
N THR A 46 12.85 -9.61 0.96
CA THR A 46 13.66 -10.82 1.17
C THR A 46 13.55 -11.84 0.03
N ALA A 47 12.62 -11.65 -0.92
CA ALA A 47 12.38 -12.52 -2.07
C ALA A 47 11.95 -11.68 -3.28
N ALA A 48 12.00 -12.27 -4.48
CA ALA A 48 11.36 -11.67 -5.65
C ALA A 48 9.84 -11.83 -5.57
N GLY A 49 9.10 -10.77 -5.88
CA GLY A 49 7.65 -10.75 -5.72
C GLY A 49 7.02 -9.47 -6.21
N TYR A 50 5.79 -9.23 -5.77
CA TYR A 50 5.05 -8.03 -6.08
C TYR A 50 4.09 -7.63 -4.96
N ILE A 51 3.66 -6.37 -4.99
CA ILE A 51 2.52 -5.90 -4.23
C ILE A 51 1.31 -5.61 -5.12
N THR A 52 0.12 -5.79 -4.56
CA THR A 52 -1.16 -5.32 -5.13
C THR A 52 -1.80 -4.36 -4.15
N VAL A 53 -2.39 -3.28 -4.63
CA VAL A 53 -3.08 -2.26 -3.84
C VAL A 53 -4.48 -2.04 -4.41
N TRP A 54 -5.50 -2.06 -3.55
CA TRP A 54 -6.90 -1.99 -3.98
C TRP A 54 -7.80 -1.37 -2.90
N PRO A 55 -9.02 -0.88 -3.23
CA PRO A 55 -9.96 -0.44 -2.20
C PRO A 55 -10.28 -1.56 -1.21
N SER A 56 -10.36 -1.23 0.08
CA SER A 56 -11.00 -2.12 1.05
C SER A 56 -12.46 -2.39 0.66
N ASN A 57 -13.02 -3.48 1.20
CA ASN A 57 -14.37 -3.96 0.87
C ASN A 57 -14.59 -4.34 -0.60
N ALA A 58 -13.51 -4.50 -1.38
CA ALA A 58 -13.52 -5.10 -2.71
C ALA A 58 -12.66 -6.39 -2.73
N PRO A 59 -12.96 -7.34 -3.64
CA PRO A 59 -12.09 -8.49 -3.85
C PRO A 59 -10.70 -8.06 -4.30
N GLN A 60 -9.68 -8.80 -3.85
CA GLN A 60 -8.31 -8.55 -4.28
C GLN A 60 -8.17 -8.79 -5.80
N PRO A 61 -7.64 -7.83 -6.57
CA PRO A 61 -7.34 -8.03 -7.98
C PRO A 61 -6.16 -8.99 -8.20
N THR A 62 -6.07 -9.58 -9.39
CA THR A 62 -4.92 -10.40 -9.81
C THR A 62 -3.74 -9.57 -10.33
N ALA A 63 -3.95 -8.28 -10.62
CA ALA A 63 -2.92 -7.40 -11.14
C ALA A 63 -1.93 -6.96 -10.05
N SER A 64 -0.65 -6.84 -10.42
CA SER A 64 0.37 -6.23 -9.57
C SER A 64 0.45 -4.72 -9.79
N ASN A 65 0.87 -3.98 -8.76
CA ASN A 65 1.21 -2.57 -8.86
C ASN A 65 2.73 -2.35 -8.93
N LEU A 66 3.52 -3.14 -8.21
CA LEU A 66 4.97 -2.97 -8.13
C LEU A 66 5.62 -4.32 -7.93
N ASN A 67 6.53 -4.68 -8.83
CA ASN A 67 7.34 -5.89 -8.75
C ASN A 67 8.72 -5.53 -8.21
N PHE A 68 9.32 -6.44 -7.46
CA PHE A 68 10.62 -6.21 -6.79
C PHE A 68 11.43 -7.50 -6.72
N VAL A 69 12.74 -7.36 -6.53
CA VAL A 69 13.69 -8.45 -6.22
C VAL A 69 14.40 -8.16 -4.88
N PRO A 70 15.05 -9.17 -4.25
CA PRO A 70 15.65 -9.02 -2.92
C PRO A 70 16.58 -7.80 -2.79
N GLY A 71 16.51 -7.13 -1.65
CA GLY A 71 17.36 -5.98 -1.32
C GLY A 71 17.03 -4.66 -2.03
N GLN A 72 16.04 -4.64 -2.94
CA GLN A 72 15.66 -3.41 -3.62
C GLN A 72 14.92 -2.40 -2.72
N THR A 73 15.06 -1.13 -3.06
CA THR A 73 14.11 -0.08 -2.67
C THR A 73 13.52 0.51 -3.94
N VAL A 74 12.25 0.26 -4.21
CA VAL A 74 11.61 0.62 -5.48
C VAL A 74 10.25 1.29 -5.21
N PRO A 75 10.00 2.49 -5.78
CA PRO A 75 8.70 3.13 -5.74
C PRO A 75 7.86 2.84 -7.00
N ASN A 76 6.53 2.94 -6.88
CA ASN A 76 5.62 3.13 -8.00
C ASN A 76 4.47 4.09 -7.60
N LEU A 77 4.02 4.92 -8.54
CA LEU A 77 2.86 5.78 -8.32
C LEU A 77 1.57 4.98 -8.56
N VAL A 78 0.72 4.90 -7.54
CA VAL A 78 -0.52 4.12 -7.54
C VAL A 78 -1.71 5.06 -7.40
N MET A 79 -2.64 5.00 -8.35
CA MET A 79 -3.97 5.58 -8.20
C MET A 79 -4.94 4.46 -7.81
N VAL A 80 -5.64 4.63 -6.69
CA VAL A 80 -6.51 3.60 -6.15
C VAL A 80 -7.78 4.21 -5.56
N LYS A 81 -8.93 3.56 -5.81
CA LYS A 81 -10.18 3.93 -5.15
C LYS A 81 -10.06 3.70 -3.65
N VAL A 82 -10.74 4.52 -2.87
CA VAL A 82 -10.86 4.34 -1.42
C VAL A 82 -12.08 3.48 -1.13
N GLY A 83 -11.95 2.49 -0.25
CA GLY A 83 -13.11 1.72 0.23
C GLY A 83 -14.05 2.59 1.06
N THR A 84 -15.28 2.12 1.25
CA THR A 84 -16.30 2.86 2.01
C THR A 84 -15.95 3.13 3.47
N ASP A 85 -14.97 2.41 4.02
CA ASP A 85 -14.40 2.58 5.36
C ASP A 85 -13.15 3.50 5.38
N GLY A 86 -12.85 4.22 4.29
CA GLY A 86 -11.74 5.18 4.23
C GLY A 86 -10.36 4.53 4.06
N ARG A 87 -10.32 3.27 3.62
CA ARG A 87 -9.11 2.44 3.58
C ARG A 87 -8.76 1.94 2.19
N VAL A 88 -7.52 1.51 2.07
CA VAL A 88 -7.02 0.66 0.98
C VAL A 88 -6.41 -0.61 1.59
N LYS A 89 -6.35 -1.68 0.80
CA LYS A 89 -5.64 -2.90 1.15
C LYS A 89 -4.38 -3.03 0.33
N ILE A 90 -3.38 -3.67 0.92
CA ILE A 90 -2.14 -4.08 0.25
C ILE A 90 -1.89 -5.56 0.51
N TYR A 91 -1.42 -6.25 -0.52
CA TYR A 91 -1.00 -7.64 -0.50
C TYR A 91 0.48 -7.73 -0.85
N ASN A 92 1.21 -8.63 -0.20
CA ASN A 92 2.56 -9.03 -0.59
C ASN A 92 2.58 -10.49 -1.08
N ALA A 93 3.03 -10.69 -2.31
CA ALA A 93 3.08 -12.01 -2.93
C ALA A 93 4.18 -12.92 -2.40
N ALA A 94 5.32 -12.39 -1.96
CA ALA A 94 6.49 -13.21 -1.65
C ALA A 94 7.44 -12.57 -0.64
N GLY A 95 8.15 -13.42 0.12
CA GLY A 95 9.11 -12.98 1.12
C GLY A 95 8.50 -12.04 2.16
N GLN A 96 9.34 -11.18 2.74
CA GLN A 96 8.92 -10.13 3.66
C GLN A 96 9.37 -8.78 3.12
N VAL A 97 8.53 -7.75 3.22
CA VAL A 97 8.84 -6.41 2.70
C VAL A 97 8.45 -5.31 3.68
N HIS A 98 9.22 -4.22 3.74
CA HIS A 98 8.69 -2.96 4.27
C HIS A 98 7.92 -2.23 3.18
N VAL A 99 6.91 -1.47 3.60
CA VAL A 99 6.09 -0.66 2.71
C VAL A 99 5.99 0.75 3.25
N VAL A 100 6.18 1.73 2.38
CA VAL A 100 5.96 3.15 2.66
C VAL A 100 4.92 3.68 1.67
N PHE A 101 3.87 4.30 2.20
CA PHE A 101 2.83 4.95 1.42
C PHE A 101 2.81 6.44 1.74
N ASP A 102 3.10 7.24 0.72
CA ASP A 102 3.02 8.70 0.76
C ASP A 102 1.88 9.17 -0.16
N VAL A 103 0.85 9.80 0.42
CA VAL A 103 -0.24 10.36 -0.37
C VAL A 103 0.23 11.66 -1.02
N VAL A 104 0.07 11.77 -2.33
CA VAL A 104 0.48 12.94 -3.12
C VAL A 104 -0.71 13.66 -3.77
N GLY A 105 -1.92 13.09 -3.67
CA GLY A 105 -3.15 13.70 -4.16
C GLY A 105 -4.37 12.82 -3.89
N TYR A 106 -5.56 13.39 -4.10
CA TYR A 106 -6.84 12.69 -3.95
C TYR A 106 -7.87 13.20 -4.94
N PHE A 107 -8.94 12.43 -5.14
CA PHE A 107 -10.12 12.79 -5.93
C PHE A 107 -11.36 12.73 -5.04
N GLU A 108 -12.29 13.66 -5.25
CA GLU A 108 -13.59 13.74 -4.55
C GLU A 108 -14.77 13.36 -5.45
#